data_AF-A0A849H1Y1-F1
#
_entry.id   AF-A0A849H1Y1-F1
#
_cell.length_a   1.000
_cell.length_b   1.000
_cell.length_c   1.000
_cell.angle_alpha   90.00
_cell.angle_beta   90.00
_cell.angle_gamma   90.00
#
_symmetry.space_group_name_H-M   'P 1'
#
loop_
_entity.id
_entity.type
_entity.pdbx_description
1 polymer ?
#
loop_
_entity_poly.entity_id
_entity_poly.type
_entity_poly.pdbx_seq_one_letter_code
_entity_poly.pdbx_strand_id
1 'polypeptide(L)' 'VEWVWVRGHDGHPRNEYANDLATEAAKEQTSSAGLVESGFRAWLEEQREKKERYFDFFEDLPPGEDGFPPSSPQD' A
#
# COMPACT_ATOMS: atom_id res chain seq x y z
N VAL A 1 -8.68 1.46 -17.83
CA VAL A 1 -8.78 1.35 -16.35
C VAL A 1 -9.27 -0.04 -16.05
N GLU A 2 -8.54 -0.78 -15.23
CA GLU A 2 -8.95 -2.06 -14.67
C GLU A 2 -9.28 -1.83 -13.19
N TRP A 3 -10.42 -2.36 -12.74
CA TRP A 3 -10.86 -2.21 -11.35
C TRP A 3 -10.58 -3.49 -10.59
N VAL A 4 -9.84 -3.36 -9.49
CA VAL A 4 -9.40 -4.47 -8.66
C VAL A 4 -9.87 -4.21 -7.24
N TRP A 5 -10.72 -5.09 -6.72
CA TRP A 5 -11.19 -5.02 -5.34
C TRP A 5 -10.30 -5.89 -4.46
N VAL A 6 -9.75 -5.29 -3.41
CA VAL A 6 -8.95 -5.97 -2.40
C VAL A 6 -9.59 -5.84 -1.03
N ARG A 7 -9.40 -6.85 -0.18
CA ARG A 7 -9.80 -6.76 1.22
C ARG A 7 -8.87 -5.78 1.93
N GLY A 8 -9.44 -4.88 2.74
CA GLY A 8 -8.64 -4.04 3.63
C GLY A 8 -7.97 -4.88 4.73
N HIS A 9 -6.79 -4.46 5.18
CA HIS A 9 -6.01 -5.15 6.21
C HIS A 9 -5.59 -6.58 5.87
N ASP A 10 -5.56 -6.93 4.59
CA ASP A 10 -5.14 -8.26 4.09
C ASP A 10 -3.64 -8.33 3.78
N GLY A 11 -2.87 -7.39 4.33
CA GLY A 11 -1.41 -7.36 4.17
C GLY A 11 -0.91 -6.77 2.85
N HIS A 12 -1.76 -6.12 2.05
CA HIS A 12 -1.34 -5.54 0.78
C HIS A 12 -0.60 -4.19 0.98
N PRO A 13 0.74 -4.09 0.80
CA PRO A 13 1.52 -2.95 1.30
C PRO A 13 1.09 -1.60 0.73
N ARG A 14 0.81 -1.51 -0.58
CA ARG A 14 0.35 -0.25 -1.20
C ARG A 14 -1.05 0.16 -0.72
N ASN A 15 -1.93 -0.81 -0.45
CA ASN A 15 -3.28 -0.52 0.05
C ASN A 15 -3.23 -0.08 1.52
N GLU A 16 -2.41 -0.74 2.32
CA GLU A 16 -2.19 -0.36 3.72
C GLU A 16 -1.54 1.02 3.83
N TYR A 17 -0.61 1.38 2.93
CA TYR A 17 -0.05 2.73 2.89
C TYR A 17 -1.09 3.78 2.46
N ALA A 18 -1.96 3.48 1.51
CA ALA A 18 -3.06 4.37 1.16
C ALA A 18 -4.01 4.61 2.36
N ASN A 19 -4.27 3.57 3.15
CA ASN A 19 -5.04 3.71 4.40
C ASN A 19 -4.32 4.57 5.45
N ASP A 20 -2.99 4.40 5.61
CA ASP A 20 -2.15 5.20 6.51
C ASP A 20 -2.25 6.70 6.17
N LEU A 21 -2.03 7.04 4.89
CA LEU A 21 -2.19 8.40 4.37
C LEU A 21 -3.61 8.96 4.58
N ALA A 22 -4.64 8.16 4.30
CA ALA A 22 -6.02 8.59 4.47
C ALA A 22 -6.35 8.87 5.95
N THR A 23 -5.85 8.03 6.85
CA THR A 23 -6.04 8.19 8.30
C THR A 23 -5.32 9.43 8.82
N GLU A 24 -4.08 9.67 8.37
CA GLU A 24 -3.31 10.87 8.71
C GLU A 24 -4.02 12.14 8.20
N ALA A 25 -4.38 12.18 6.91
CA ALA A 25 -5.06 13.33 6.31
C ALA A 25 -6.40 13.63 6.98
N ALA A 26 -7.18 12.60 7.35
CA ALA A 26 -8.42 12.77 8.08
C ALA A 26 -8.20 13.31 9.50
N LYS A 27 -7.18 12.81 10.21
CA LYS A 27 -6.82 13.25 11.55
C LYS A 27 -6.35 14.70 11.57
N GLU A 28 -5.56 15.10 10.57
CA GLU A 28 -4.94 16.42 10.50
C GLU A 28 -5.77 17.44 9.70
N GLN A 29 -6.82 16.98 9.00
CA GLN A 29 -7.64 17.78 8.08
C GLN A 29 -6.82 18.44 6.97
N THR A 30 -5.92 17.67 6.37
CA THR A 30 -4.98 18.14 5.33
C THR A 30 -5.30 17.56 3.95
N SER A 31 -4.66 18.11 2.93
CA SER A 31 -4.68 17.58 1.57
C SER A 31 -3.33 17.82 0.89
N SER A 32 -2.93 16.96 -0.06
CA SER A 32 -1.70 17.14 -0.81
C SER A 32 -1.78 18.20 -1.92
N ALA A 33 -2.97 18.74 -2.21
CA ALA A 33 -3.25 19.65 -3.32
C ALA A 33 -2.82 19.16 -4.72
N GLY A 34 -2.59 17.85 -4.89
CA GLY A 34 -2.18 17.26 -6.16
C GLY A 34 -1.26 16.04 -5.97
N LEU A 35 -0.62 15.62 -7.06
CA LEU A 35 0.42 14.59 -7.02
C LEU A 35 1.71 15.18 -6.44
N VAL A 36 2.24 14.51 -5.42
CA VAL A 36 3.50 14.84 -4.75
C VAL A 36 4.37 13.58 -4.70
N GLU A 37 5.65 13.74 -4.37
CA GLU A 37 6.53 12.60 -4.13
C GLU A 37 5.97 11.71 -3.01
N SER A 38 5.99 10.39 -3.24
CA SER A 38 5.43 9.43 -2.29
C SER A 38 6.43 9.09 -1.18
N GLY A 39 5.98 9.13 0.08
CA GLY A 39 6.73 8.63 1.23
C GLY A 39 6.75 7.10 1.37
N PHE A 40 6.22 6.36 0.39
CA PHE A 40 5.97 4.91 0.49
C PHE A 40 7.21 4.10 0.86
N ARG A 41 8.38 4.39 0.27
CA ARG A 41 9.61 3.63 0.56
C ARG A 41 10.05 3.78 2.01
N ALA A 42 10.01 5.00 2.55
CA ALA A 42 10.35 5.25 3.95
C ALA A 42 9.36 4.56 4.89
N TRP A 43 8.07 4.65 4.58
CA TRP A 43 7.03 3.94 5.34
C TRP A 43 7.22 2.42 5.30
N LEU A 44 7.54 1.86 4.13
CA LEU A 44 7.73 0.43 3.92
C LEU A 44 8.93 -0.08 4.73
N GLU A 45 10.04 0.66 4.74
CA GLU A 45 11.20 0.32 5.55
C GLU A 45 10.87 0.37 7.05
N GLU A 46 10.11 1.36 7.51
CA GLU A 46 9.62 1.38 8.88
C GLU A 46 8.76 0.14 9.22
N GLN A 47 7.91 -0.32 8.29
CA GLN A 47 7.13 -1.54 8.50
C GLN A 47 8.03 -2.78 8.61
N ARG A 48 9.10 -2.86 7.82
CA ARG A 48 10.09 -3.95 7.86
C ARG A 48 10.87 -3.93 9.18
N GLU A 49 11.40 -2.77 9.56
CA GLU A 49 12.24 -2.62 10.75
C GLU A 49 11.46 -2.79 12.06
N LYS A 50 10.28 -2.14 12.17
CA LYS A 50 9.57 -2.07 13.46
C LYS A 50 8.51 -3.15 13.64
N LYS A 51 7.94 -3.64 12.54
CA LYS A 51 6.83 -4.61 12.56
C LYS A 51 7.17 -5.93 11.89
N GLU A 52 8.40 -6.09 11.41
CA GLU A 52 8.92 -7.32 10.80
C GLU A 52 7.99 -7.87 9.71
N ARG A 53 7.45 -6.99 8.86
CA ARG A 53 6.52 -7.36 7.77
C ARG A 53 6.96 -6.81 6.41
N TYR A 54 6.45 -7.43 5.35
CA TYR A 54 6.67 -7.02 3.94
C TYR A 54 8.10 -7.20 3.42
N PHE A 55 8.85 -8.17 3.96
CA PHE A 55 10.16 -8.53 3.43
C PHE A 55 10.10 -9.14 2.02
N ASP A 56 8.99 -9.81 1.68
CA ASP A 56 8.79 -10.46 0.38
C ASP A 56 8.13 -9.53 -0.67
N PHE A 57 7.80 -8.29 -0.28
CA PHE A 57 7.28 -7.30 -1.20
C PHE A 57 8.44 -6.46 -1.74
N PHE A 58 8.61 -6.44 -3.06
CA PHE A 58 9.62 -5.65 -3.75
C PHE A 58 8.94 -4.48 -4.47
N GLU A 59 9.16 -3.27 -3.98
CA GLU A 59 8.44 -2.06 -4.39
C GLU A 59 8.65 -1.65 -5.86
N ASP A 60 9.77 -2.07 -6.45
CA ASP A 60 10.15 -1.75 -7.83
C ASP A 60 9.64 -2.79 -8.85
N LEU A 61 9.02 -3.87 -8.40
CA LEU A 61 8.40 -4.85 -9.30
C LEU A 61 7.14 -4.27 -9.95
N PRO A 62 6.87 -4.63 -11.23
CA PRO A 62 5.65 -4.23 -11.89
C PRO A 62 4.43 -4.82 -11.18
N PRO A 63 3.27 -4.13 -11.23
CA PRO A 63 2.02 -4.67 -10.70
C PRO A 63 1.73 -6.07 -11.26
N GLY A 64 1.47 -7.03 -10.38
CA GLY A 64 1.19 -8.43 -10.71
C GLY A 64 2.35 -9.37 -10.45
N GLU A 65 3.59 -8.85 -10.45
CA GLU A 65 4.79 -9.58 -10.05
C GLU A 65 5.19 -9.28 -8.59
N ASP A 66 4.69 -8.17 -8.06
CA ASP A 66 4.83 -7.72 -6.67
C ASP A 66 3.80 -8.35 -5.72
N GLY A 67 2.97 -9.27 -6.22
CA GLY A 67 1.85 -9.86 -5.48
C GLY A 67 0.53 -9.09 -5.58
N PHE A 68 0.39 -8.12 -6.49
CA PHE A 68 -0.82 -7.28 -6.67
C PHE A 68 -1.44 -7.29 -8.07
N PRO A 69 -2.61 -7.93 -8.26
CA PRO A 69 -2.92 -9.33 -7.93
C PRO A 69 -3.00 -10.17 -9.24
N PRO A 70 -2.92 -11.54 -9.26
CA PRO A 70 -4.19 -12.31 -9.19
C PRO A 70 -4.18 -13.83 -8.81
N SER A 71 -5.40 -14.31 -8.49
CA SER A 71 -5.95 -15.66 -8.23
C SER A 71 -5.66 -16.29 -6.85
N SER A 72 -6.66 -16.69 -6.06
CA SER A 72 -7.79 -17.56 -6.47
C SER A 72 -9.16 -16.89 -6.68
N PRO A 73 -10.05 -17.54 -7.46
CA PRO A 73 -11.44 -17.12 -7.61
C PRO A 73 -12.12 -17.11 -6.24
N GLN A 74 -12.89 -16.06 -5.96
CA GLN A 74 -13.90 -16.15 -4.91
C GLN A 74 -15.12 -16.81 -5.56
N ASP A 75 -15.33 -18.10 -5.26
CA ASP A 75 -16.65 -18.75 -5.38
C ASP A 75 -17.71 -17.99 -4.55
#